data_AF-A0A3S0F813-F1
#
_entry.id   AF-A0A3S0F813-F1
#
_cell.length_a   1.000
_cell.length_b   1.000
_cell.length_c   1.000
_cell.angle_alpha   90.00
_cell.angle_beta   90.00
_cell.angle_gamma   90.00
#
_symmetry.space_group_name_H-M   'P 1'
#
loop_
_entity.id
_entity.type
_entity.pdbx_description
1 polymer ?
#
loop_
_entity_poly.entity_id
_entity_poly.type
_entity_poly.pdbx_seq_one_letter_code
_entity_poly.pdbx_strand_id
1 'polypeptide(L)' 'MWGNDNFFNSRNLDVYITKLRGYLKNDPSLEIITIKGIGYRFITE' A
#
# COMPACT_ATOMS: atom_id res chain seq x y z
N MET A 1 13.94 10.30 2.41
CA MET A 1 14.02 9.31 1.32
C MET A 1 12.71 9.13 0.55
N TRP A 2 11.73 10.06 0.60
CA TRP A 2 10.64 10.14 -0.38
C TRP A 2 10.17 11.59 -0.48
N GLY A 3 10.91 12.38 -1.26
CA GLY A 3 10.63 13.80 -1.50
C GLY A 3 10.07 14.04 -2.91
N ASN A 4 9.20 13.17 -3.40
CA ASN A 4 8.53 13.40 -4.68
C ASN A 4 7.14 12.78 -4.67
N ASP A 5 6.18 13.54 -4.12
CA ASP A 5 4.73 13.38 -4.26
C ASP A 5 4.30 13.54 -5.72
N ASN A 6 4.84 12.68 -6.60
CA ASN A 6 4.34 12.59 -7.95
C ASN A 6 3.00 11.87 -7.88
N PHE A 7 1.92 12.64 -8.00
CA PHE A 7 0.53 12.19 -8.10
C PHE A 7 0.34 11.01 -9.10
N PHE A 8 1.24 10.90 -10.08
CA PHE A 8 1.34 9.78 -11.03
C PHE A 8 1.70 8.43 -10.40
N ASN A 9 2.45 8.40 -9.30
CA ASN A 9 2.75 7.17 -8.57
C ASN A 9 1.52 6.63 -7.86
N SER A 10 0.55 7.47 -7.47
CA SER A 10 -0.64 7.03 -6.75
C SER A 10 -1.51 6.04 -7.54
N ARG A 11 -1.63 6.22 -8.86
CA ARG A 11 -2.48 5.34 -9.70
C ARG A 11 -1.81 3.98 -9.96
N ASN A 12 -0.48 3.96 -10.04
CA ASN A 12 0.27 2.71 -10.15
C ASN A 12 0.38 2.01 -8.79
N LEU A 13 0.43 2.75 -7.68
CA LEU A 13 0.57 2.20 -6.33
C LEU A 13 -0.58 1.25 -6.00
N ASP A 14 -1.81 1.58 -6.41
CA ASP A 14 -2.98 0.74 -6.13
C ASP A 14 -2.88 -0.66 -6.77
N VAL A 15 -2.29 -0.75 -7.98
CA VAL A 15 -2.02 -2.03 -8.65
C VAL A 15 -0.95 -2.82 -7.91
N TYR A 16 0.12 -2.17 -7.45
CA TYR A 16 1.17 -2.81 -6.66
C TYR A 16 0.66 -3.26 -5.29
N ILE A 17 -0.15 -2.44 -4.61
CA ILE A 17 -0.81 -2.76 -3.34
C ILE A 17 -1.73 -3.97 -3.52
N THR A 18 -2.49 -4.03 -4.62
CA THR A 18 -3.37 -5.19 -4.91
C THR A 18 -2.56 -6.47 -5.14
N LYS A 19 -1.43 -6.39 -5.86
CA LYS A 19 -0.52 -7.54 -6.03
C LYS A 19 0.12 -7.95 -4.71
N LEU A 20 0.61 -7.01 -3.92
CA LEU A 20 1.17 -7.22 -2.57
C LEU A 20 0.16 -7.89 -1.65
N ARG A 21 -1.10 -7.42 -1.63
CA ARG A 21 -2.20 -8.07 -0.91
C ARG A 21 -2.41 -9.52 -1.34
N GLY A 22 -2.24 -9.83 -2.63
CA GLY A 22 -2.29 -11.20 -3.14
C GLY A 22 -1.17 -12.09 -2.58
N TYR A 23 0.05 -11.58 -2.54
CA TYR A 23 1.21 -12.30 -1.98
C TYR A 23 1.11 -12.46 -0.45
N LEU A 24 0.63 -11.41 0.24
CA LEU A 24 0.48 -11.34 1.69
C LEU A 24 -0.82 -11.99 2.18
N LYS A 25 -1.70 -12.47 1.29
CA LYS A 25 -2.98 -13.09 1.64
C LYS A 25 -2.83 -14.31 2.57
N ASN A 26 -1.69 -15.00 2.48
CA ASN A 26 -1.39 -16.17 3.30
C ASN A 26 -0.84 -15.79 4.68
N ASP A 27 -0.50 -14.51 4.90
CA ASP A 27 0.15 -14.01 6.09
C ASP A 27 -0.80 -13.06 6.84
N PRO A 28 -1.56 -13.55 7.83
CA PRO A 28 -2.56 -12.76 8.54
C PRO A 28 -1.94 -11.67 9.43
N SER A 29 -0.63 -11.73 9.67
CA SER A 29 0.13 -10.74 10.44
C SER A 29 0.31 -9.41 9.70
N LEU A 30 0.07 -9.37 8.39
CA LEU A 30 0.31 -8.20 7.55
C LEU A 30 -0.99 -7.65 6.97
N GLU A 31 -1.42 -6.50 7.50
CA GLU A 31 -2.59 -5.78 7.01
C GLU A 31 -2.18 -4.45 6.36
N ILE A 32 -2.72 -4.20 5.17
CA ILE A 32 -2.56 -2.93 4.46
C ILE A 32 -3.86 -2.15 4.63
N ILE A 33 -3.79 -0.94 5.18
CA ILE A 33 -4.94 -0.04 5.36
C ILE A 33 -4.82 1.14 4.39
N THR A 34 -5.87 1.37 3.60
CA THR A 34 -5.95 2.54 2.72
C THR A 34 -6.54 3.71 3.49
N ILE A 35 -5.76 4.77 3.72
CA ILE A 35 -6.19 5.99 4.39
C ILE A 35 -6.49 7.05 3.32
N LYS A 36 -7.78 7.29 3.10
CA LYS A 36 -8.27 8.22 2.07
C LYS A 36 -7.73 9.63 2.32
N GLY A 37 -7.03 10.20 1.33
CA GLY A 37 -6.43 11.54 1.40
C GLY A 37 -5.02 11.60 2.00
N ILE A 38 -4.48 10.48 2.49
CA ILE A 38 -3.13 10.41 3.08
C ILE A 38 -2.27 9.36 2.37
N GLY A 39 -2.80 8.16 2.07
CA GLY A 39 -2.07 7.10 1.38
C GLY A 39 -2.38 5.70 1.91
N TYR A 40 -1.37 4.84 2.01
CA TYR A 40 -1.49 3.47 2.52
C TYR A 40 -0.61 3.30 3.75
N ARG A 41 -1.13 2.59 4.77
CA ARG A 41 -0.42 2.25 5.99
C ARG A 41 -0.28 0.74 6.08
N PHE A 42 0.91 0.29 6.46
CA PHE A 42 1.20 -1.12 6.74
C PHE A 42 1.14 -1.33 8.25
N ILE A 43 0.44 -2.38 8.67
CA ILE A 43 0.36 -2.83 10.06
C ILE A 43 0.95 -4.24 10.09
N THR A 44 1.86 -4.46 11.03
CA THR A 44 2.41 -5.77 11.36
C THR A 44 2.15 -5.96 12.85
N GLU A 45 1.54 -7.06 13.23
CA GLU A 45 1.32 -7.43 14.64
C GLU A 45 2.45 -8.33 15.15
#